data_AF-A0A5B6WEY1-F1
#
_entry.id   AF-A0A5B6WEY1-F1
#
_cell.length_a   1.000
_cell.length_b   1.000
_cell.length_c   1.000
_cell.angle_alpha   90.00
_cell.angle_beta   90.00
_cell.angle_gamma   90.00
#
_symmetry.space_group_name_H-M   'P 1'
#
loop_
_entity.id
_entity.type
_entity.pdbx_description
1 polymer ?
#
loop_
_entity_poly.entity_id
_entity_poly.type
_entity_poly.pdbx_seq_one_letter_code
_entity_poly.pdbx_strand_id
1 'polypeptide(L)'
;MTKLYSKKGDDKTLDNFIPKSKSDFVEYAELISHKLCPYEESYHYIALLKAAVRLSLTSLKVADVKDITSSVTTILARFNGKIAIKEKKSSKKRPRGLKVMGSMESDSD
;
A
#
# COMPACT_ATOMS: atom_id res chain seq x y z
N MET A 1 -1.31 -2.71 -18.40
CA MET A 1 -2.01 -4.02 -18.42
C MET A 1 -3.38 -3.82 -17.82
N THR A 2 -4.34 -3.52 -18.67
CA THR A 2 -5.73 -3.23 -18.33
C THR A 2 -6.44 -4.55 -18.05
N LYS A 3 -6.95 -4.73 -16.83
CA LYS A 3 -7.76 -5.91 -16.49
C LYS A 3 -9.04 -5.89 -17.33
N LEU A 4 -9.29 -7.05 -17.94
CA LEU A 4 -10.49 -7.40 -18.69
C LEU A 4 -11.74 -7.11 -17.85
N TYR A 5 -12.50 -6.08 -18.22
CA TYR A 5 -13.87 -5.93 -17.78
C TYR A 5 -14.73 -6.91 -18.55
N SER A 6 -15.23 -7.93 -17.84
CA SER A 6 -16.30 -8.80 -18.33
C SER A 6 -17.51 -7.93 -18.68
N LYS A 7 -17.89 -7.90 -19.96
CA LYS A 7 -19.13 -7.25 -20.42
C LYS A 7 -20.28 -8.26 -20.29
N LYS A 8 -21.34 -7.85 -19.58
CA LYS A 8 -22.77 -7.87 -19.96
C LYS A 8 -23.70 -8.40 -18.86
N GLY A 9 -24.57 -7.51 -18.37
CA GLY A 9 -25.74 -7.79 -17.54
C GLY A 9 -25.80 -6.88 -16.32
N ASP A 10 -26.29 -5.66 -16.51
CA ASP A 10 -26.39 -4.55 -15.54
C ASP A 10 -25.07 -4.13 -14.89
N ASP A 11 -24.62 -2.90 -15.16
CA ASP A 11 -23.49 -2.33 -14.42
C ASP A 11 -23.88 -2.30 -12.93
N LYS A 12 -23.20 -3.14 -12.13
CA LYS A 12 -23.37 -3.14 -10.67
C LYS A 12 -22.92 -1.78 -10.14
N THR A 13 -23.83 -1.08 -9.49
CA THR A 13 -23.61 0.18 -8.79
C THR A 13 -23.85 -0.04 -7.29
N LEU A 14 -23.47 0.95 -6.48
CA LEU A 14 -23.79 0.91 -5.05
C LEU A 14 -25.31 0.86 -4.78
N ASP A 15 -26.11 1.40 -5.69
CA ASP A 15 -27.56 1.54 -5.51
C ASP A 15 -28.32 0.25 -5.87
N ASN A 16 -27.75 -0.61 -6.73
CA ASN A 16 -28.43 -1.82 -7.22
C ASN A 16 -27.79 -3.13 -6.73
N PHE A 17 -26.59 -3.08 -6.13
CA PHE A 17 -25.87 -4.28 -5.71
C PHE A 17 -26.07 -4.59 -4.22
N ILE A 18 -26.75 -5.70 -3.92
CA ILE A 18 -26.95 -6.20 -2.57
C ILE A 18 -26.02 -7.40 -2.32
N PRO A 19 -24.94 -7.26 -1.52
CA PRO A 19 -23.98 -8.33 -1.30
C PRO A 19 -24.56 -9.47 -0.43
N LYS A 20 -24.33 -10.72 -0.81
CA LYS A 20 -24.83 -11.92 -0.10
C LYS A 20 -23.72 -12.88 0.33
N SER A 21 -22.60 -12.89 -0.38
CA SER A 21 -21.44 -13.73 -0.11
C SER A 21 -20.23 -12.92 0.33
N LYS A 22 -19.23 -13.57 0.93
CA LYS A 22 -17.95 -12.91 1.28
C LYS A 22 -17.30 -12.24 0.07
N SER A 23 -17.32 -12.88 -1.10
CA SER A 23 -16.79 -12.29 -2.33
C SER A 23 -17.61 -11.09 -2.78
N ASP A 24 -18.93 -11.12 -2.60
CA ASP A 24 -19.79 -9.98 -2.94
C ASP A 24 -19.45 -8.77 -2.07
N PHE A 25 -19.16 -8.97 -0.77
CA PHE A 25 -18.72 -7.89 0.11
C PHE A 25 -17.36 -7.31 -0.29
N VAL A 26 -16.45 -8.11 -0.87
CA VAL A 26 -15.19 -7.61 -1.42
C VAL A 26 -15.45 -6.77 -2.67
N GLU A 27 -16.31 -7.23 -3.58
CA GLU A 27 -16.72 -6.48 -4.78
C GLU A 27 -17.45 -5.17 -4.39
N TYR A 28 -18.31 -5.21 -3.37
CA TYR A 28 -18.99 -4.02 -2.86
C TYR A 28 -18.00 -2.99 -2.31
N ALA A 29 -16.95 -3.44 -1.60
CA ALA A 29 -15.90 -2.57 -1.11
C ALA A 29 -15.10 -1.91 -2.25
N GLU A 30 -14.86 -2.61 -3.36
CA GLU A 30 -14.23 -2.03 -4.55
C GLU A 30 -15.11 -0.93 -5.17
N LEU A 31 -16.43 -1.13 -5.25
CA LEU A 31 -17.37 -0.10 -5.71
C LEU A 31 -17.36 1.14 -4.81
N ILE A 32 -17.30 0.96 -3.48
CA ILE A 32 -17.16 2.09 -2.54
C ILE A 32 -15.84 2.83 -2.82
N SER A 33 -14.73 2.11 -2.96
CA SER A 33 -13.42 2.71 -3.24
C SER A 33 -13.46 3.56 -4.51
N HIS A 34 -14.08 3.06 -5.59
CA HIS A 34 -14.23 3.82 -6.84
C HIS A 34 -15.02 5.12 -6.69
N LYS A 35 -15.91 5.22 -5.67
CA LYS A 35 -16.61 6.48 -5.37
C LYS A 35 -15.80 7.43 -4.50
N LEU A 36 -14.84 6.94 -3.72
CA LEU A 36 -14.00 7.77 -2.85
C LEU A 36 -12.73 8.28 -3.55
N CYS A 37 -12.08 7.44 -4.36
CA CYS A 37 -10.82 7.76 -5.04
C CYS A 37 -10.82 9.05 -5.89
N PRO A 38 -11.92 9.45 -6.57
CA PRO A 38 -11.94 10.71 -7.31
C PRO A 38 -11.66 11.96 -6.46
N TYR A 39 -11.80 11.87 -5.13
CA TYR A 39 -11.58 12.97 -4.21
C TYR A 39 -10.18 12.97 -3.57
N GLU A 40 -9.25 12.11 -4.01
CA GLU A 40 -7.92 11.96 -3.39
C GLU A 40 -7.09 13.26 -3.31
N GLU A 41 -7.26 14.17 -4.28
CA GLU A 41 -6.58 15.47 -4.33
C GLU A 41 -7.23 16.54 -3.44
N SER A 42 -8.40 16.26 -2.84
CA SER A 42 -9.09 17.20 -1.96
C SER A 42 -8.40 17.30 -0.60
N TYR A 43 -8.22 18.53 -0.10
CA TYR A 43 -7.77 18.79 1.27
C TYR A 43 -8.64 18.12 2.35
N HIS A 44 -9.89 17.79 2.01
CA HIS A 44 -10.84 17.13 2.91
C HIS A 44 -10.87 15.61 2.77
N TYR A 45 -10.08 15.01 1.88
CA TYR A 45 -10.12 13.55 1.63
C TYR A 45 -9.85 12.72 2.88
N ILE A 46 -8.84 13.11 3.66
CA ILE A 46 -8.51 12.43 4.91
C ILE A 46 -9.64 12.57 5.94
N ALA A 47 -10.32 13.72 5.98
CA ALA A 47 -11.46 13.91 6.86
C ALA A 47 -12.65 13.02 6.45
N LEU A 48 -12.92 12.91 5.14
CA LEU A 48 -13.92 12.01 4.58
C LEU A 48 -13.63 10.55 4.97
N LEU A 49 -12.42 10.05 4.73
CA LEU A 49 -12.05 8.67 5.05
C LEU A 49 -12.17 8.38 6.56
N LYS A 50 -11.69 9.29 7.42
CA LYS A 50 -11.82 9.15 8.88
C LYS A 50 -13.29 9.08 9.31
N ALA A 51 -14.15 9.94 8.76
CA ALA A 51 -15.56 9.97 9.09
C ALA A 51 -16.26 8.69 8.60
N ALA A 52 -16.02 8.27 7.36
CA ALA A 52 -16.61 7.07 6.76
C ALA A 52 -16.26 5.82 7.58
N VAL A 53 -14.96 5.60 7.87
CA VAL A 53 -14.52 4.47 8.69
C VAL A 53 -15.17 4.53 10.06
N ARG A 54 -15.16 5.68 10.75
CA ARG A 54 -15.77 5.78 12.09
C ARG A 54 -17.26 5.42 12.07
N LEU A 55 -18.02 5.95 11.11
CA LEU A 55 -19.46 5.69 10.98
C LEU A 55 -19.76 4.22 10.69
N SER A 56 -18.91 3.53 9.93
CA SER A 56 -19.08 2.10 9.61
C SER A 56 -18.78 1.16 10.77
N LEU A 57 -18.17 1.63 11.86
CA LEU A 57 -17.75 0.79 13.00
C LEU A 57 -18.65 0.93 14.23
N THR A 58 -19.63 1.83 14.23
CA THR A 58 -20.38 2.22 15.44
C THR A 58 -21.21 1.09 16.08
N SER A 59 -21.61 0.09 15.30
CA SER A 59 -22.42 -1.04 15.77
C SER A 59 -21.62 -2.32 16.00
N LEU A 60 -20.29 -2.28 15.83
CA LEU A 60 -19.44 -3.47 15.93
C LEU A 60 -19.01 -3.75 17.36
N LYS A 61 -18.65 -5.01 17.64
CA LYS A 61 -18.10 -5.41 18.92
C LYS A 61 -16.63 -4.98 19.02
N VAL A 62 -16.16 -4.80 20.25
CA VAL A 62 -14.76 -4.39 20.52
C VAL A 62 -13.74 -5.32 19.86
N ALA A 63 -14.00 -6.63 19.81
CA ALA A 63 -13.11 -7.59 19.17
C ALA A 63 -12.94 -7.32 17.66
N ASP A 64 -14.04 -7.05 16.96
CA ASP A 64 -14.03 -6.76 15.52
C ASP A 64 -13.32 -5.43 15.22
N VAL A 65 -13.53 -4.42 16.07
CA VAL A 65 -12.82 -3.12 15.95
C VAL A 65 -11.30 -3.29 16.15
N LYS A 66 -10.87 -4.16 17.07
CA LYS A 66 -9.44 -4.47 17.28
C LYS A 66 -8.82 -5.16 16.07
N ASP A 67 -9.54 -6.08 15.43
CA ASP A 67 -9.09 -6.76 14.21
C ASP A 67 -8.87 -5.77 13.05
N ILE A 68 -9.85 -4.88 12.84
CA ILE A 68 -9.77 -3.81 11.83
C ILE A 68 -8.61 -2.85 12.14
N THR A 69 -8.42 -2.47 13.41
CA THR A 69 -7.30 -1.61 13.83
C THR A 69 -5.94 -2.24 13.53
N SER A 70 -5.83 -3.56 13.73
CA SER A 70 -4.62 -4.32 13.43
C SER A 70 -4.32 -4.30 11.93
N SER A 71 -5.34 -4.48 11.09
CA SER A 71 -5.22 -4.37 9.62
C SER A 71 -4.73 -2.99 9.16
N VAL A 72 -5.23 -1.90 9.76
CA VAL A 72 -4.77 -0.53 9.48
C VAL A 72 -3.30 -0.34 9.90
N THR A 73 -2.91 -0.90 11.03
CA THR A 73 -1.51 -0.86 11.51
C THR A 73 -0.56 -1.59 10.56
N THR A 74 -0.98 -2.74 10.01
CA THR A 74 -0.22 -3.45 8.98
C THR A 74 -0.09 -2.62 7.69
N ILE A 75 -1.11 -1.86 7.30
CA ILE A 75 -1.03 -0.93 6.16
C ILE A 75 -0.01 0.17 6.44
N LEU A 76 -0.07 0.80 7.62
CA LEU A 76 0.89 1.83 8.04
C LEU A 76 2.34 1.33 7.98
N ALA A 77 2.61 0.13 8.50
CA ALA A 77 3.95 -0.47 8.44
C ALA A 77 4.45 -0.64 6.99
N ARG A 78 3.56 -0.97 6.04
CA ARG A 78 3.91 -1.05 4.61
C ARG A 78 4.23 0.31 4.00
N PHE A 79 3.53 1.37 4.40
CA PHE A 79 3.85 2.73 3.93
C PHE A 79 5.18 3.24 4.50
N ASN A 80 5.40 3.09 5.80
CA ASN A 80 6.67 3.48 6.44
C ASN A 80 7.85 2.63 5.95
N GLY A 81 7.66 1.32 5.78
CA GLY A 81 8.67 0.42 5.22
C GLY A 81 9.04 0.74 3.77
N LYS A 82 8.09 1.20 2.94
CA LYS A 82 8.38 1.69 1.58
C LYS A 82 9.26 2.95 1.57
N ILE A 83 9.18 3.79 2.61
CA ILE A 83 10.06 4.95 2.77
C ILE A 83 11.48 4.49 3.11
N ALA A 84 11.65 3.52 4.01
CA ALA A 84 12.96 2.96 4.38
C ALA A 84 13.68 2.23 3.22
N ILE A 85 12.96 1.66 2.24
CA ILE A 85 13.55 1.00 1.06
C ILE A 85 14.02 2.04 0.01
N LYS A 86 13.43 3.25 -0.02
CA LYS A 86 13.87 4.33 -0.93
C LYS A 86 15.17 4.99 -0.47
N GLU A 87 15.47 5.05 0.83
CA GLU A 87 16.73 5.63 1.33
C GLU A 87 17.97 4.75 1.09
N LYS A 88 17.82 3.44 0.84
CA LYS A 88 18.98 2.54 0.61
C LYS A 88 19.51 2.49 -0.82
N LYS A 89 19.06 3.37 -1.73
CA LYS A 89 19.48 3.36 -3.16
C LYS A 89 20.48 4.44 -3.58
N SER A 90 21.05 5.26 -2.69
CA SER A 90 22.07 6.27 -3.08
C SER A 90 23.53 5.90 -2.78
N SER A 91 23.82 4.76 -2.14
CA SER A 91 25.21 4.38 -1.80
C SER A 91 25.80 3.36 -2.77
N LYS A 92 26.03 3.75 -4.03
CA LYS A 92 26.90 2.96 -4.94
C LYS A 92 27.79 3.87 -5.79
N LYS A 93 28.97 4.20 -5.27
CA LYS A 93 30.17 4.44 -6.07
C LYS A 93 31.35 3.69 -5.43
N ARG A 94 31.84 2.65 -6.13
CA ARG A 94 33.23 2.19 -6.03
C ARG A 94 34.00 2.90 -7.15
N PRO A 95 35.31 3.14 -6.99
CA PRO A 95 36.23 2.97 -8.10
C PRO A 95 37.09 1.71 -7.90
N ARG A 96 37.42 1.11 -9.04
CA ARG A 96 38.38 0.03 -9.24
C ARG A 96 39.78 0.65 -9.41
N GLY A 97 40.81 -0.08 -9.00
CA GLY A 97 42.22 0.15 -9.34
C GLY A 97 43.03 -0.88 -8.54
N LEU A 98 43.09 -2.13 -8.99
CA LEU A 98 44.08 -2.70 -9.92
C LEU A 98 45.52 -2.66 -9.37
N LYS A 99 45.99 -3.89 -9.13
CA LYS A 99 47.25 -4.42 -8.59
C LYS A 99 48.53 -3.92 -9.31
N VAL A 100 49.60 -3.66 -8.54
CA VAL A 100 50.99 -3.83 -9.00
C VAL A 100 51.75 -4.67 -7.98
N MET A 101 52.44 -5.66 -8.51
CA MET A 101 53.30 -6.64 -7.86
C MET A 101 54.75 -6.23 -8.13
N GLY A 102 55.64 -6.33 -7.15
CA GLY A 102 57.07 -6.07 -7.33
C GLY A 102 57.87 -6.55 -6.13
N SER A 103 58.52 -7.70 -6.30
CA SER A 103 59.58 -8.24 -5.41
C SER A 103 60.90 -7.52 -5.68
N MET A 104 61.75 -7.31 -4.66
CA MET A 104 63.22 -7.57 -4.67
C MET A 104 63.89 -6.96 -3.42
N GLU A 105 64.78 -7.77 -2.83
CA GLU A 105 65.78 -7.45 -1.80
C GLU A 105 66.63 -6.22 -2.11
N SER A 106 67.15 -5.54 -1.07
CA SER A 106 68.55 -5.07 -0.95
C SER A 106 68.82 -4.51 0.45
N ASP A 107 70.02 -4.80 0.95
CA ASP A 107 70.64 -4.54 2.27
C ASP A 107 70.89 -3.06 2.68
N SER A 108 71.42 -2.92 3.91
CA SER A 108 72.16 -1.80 4.54
C SER A 108 71.32 -0.80 5.35
N ASP A 109 71.61 -0.44 6.62
CA ASP A 109 72.82 -0.47 7.48
C ASP A 109 72.52 -1.05 8.87
#